data_AF-A0A9X4MHQ0-F1
#
_entry.id   AF-A0A9X4MHQ0-F1
#
_cell.length_a   1.000
_cell.length_b   1.000
_cell.length_c   1.000
_cell.angle_alpha   90.00
_cell.angle_beta   90.00
_cell.angle_gamma   90.00
#
_symmetry.space_group_name_H-M   'P 1'
#
loop_
_entity.id
_entity.type
_entity.pdbx_description
1 polymer ?
#
loop_
_entity_poly.entity_id
_entity_poly.type
_entity_poly.pdbx_seq_one_letter_code
_entity_poly.pdbx_strand_id
1 'polypeptide(L)'
;MSFSNSKQYDQFTAIMHNEYERAVKKIREALSQGRTYDHACDTLADVSQEIKTFIKDDFLKIIIAEEHFGAGLEISDIALFLELPYEQVETARLALLNDMVQETKCHQERQLKKNN
;
A
#
# COMPACT_ATOMS: atom_id res chain seq x y z
N MET A 1 0.77 -33.14 -17.48
CA MET A 1 1.77 -32.74 -16.48
C MET A 1 1.50 -31.29 -16.10
N SER A 2 0.71 -31.01 -15.05
CA SER A 2 0.31 -29.61 -14.73
C SER A 2 0.22 -29.29 -13.23
N PHE A 3 0.64 -30.18 -12.33
CA PHE A 3 0.55 -29.95 -10.87
C PHE A 3 1.77 -29.21 -10.29
N SER A 4 2.83 -28.99 -11.07
CA SER A 4 4.06 -28.31 -10.60
C SER A 4 3.99 -26.78 -10.67
N ASN A 5 3.19 -26.21 -11.59
CA ASN A 5 3.10 -24.76 -11.77
C ASN A 5 2.30 -24.06 -10.66
N SER A 6 1.23 -24.67 -10.14
CA SER A 6 0.41 -24.04 -9.11
C SER A 6 1.19 -23.87 -7.81
N LYS A 7 1.88 -24.92 -7.35
CA LYS A 7 2.67 -24.86 -6.10
C LYS A 7 3.82 -23.86 -6.16
N GLN A 8 4.52 -23.77 -7.30
CA GLN A 8 5.57 -22.76 -7.49
C GLN A 8 5.00 -21.34 -7.53
N TYR A 9 3.85 -21.15 -8.16
CA TYR A 9 3.17 -19.85 -8.22
C TYR A 9 2.65 -19.41 -6.84
N ASP A 10 2.06 -20.33 -6.08
CA ASP A 10 1.58 -20.08 -4.71
C ASP A 10 2.77 -19.74 -3.79
N GLN A 11 3.88 -20.48 -3.90
CA GLN A 11 5.10 -20.22 -3.14
C GLN A 11 5.72 -18.87 -3.52
N PHE A 12 5.74 -18.52 -4.80
CA PHE A 12 6.20 -17.21 -5.27
C PHE A 12 5.32 -16.08 -4.71
N THR A 13 4.00 -16.24 -4.75
CA THR A 13 3.04 -15.26 -4.20
C THR A 13 3.23 -15.08 -2.70
N ALA A 14 3.44 -16.17 -1.95
CA ALA A 14 3.71 -16.12 -0.52
C ALA A 14 5.06 -15.43 -0.20
N ILE A 15 6.11 -15.69 -0.98
CA ILE A 15 7.40 -15.00 -0.82
C ILE A 15 7.24 -13.50 -1.08
N MET A 16 6.56 -13.12 -2.17
CA MET A 16 6.29 -11.72 -2.50
C MET A 16 5.48 -11.01 -1.42
N HIS A 17 4.46 -11.68 -0.87
CA HIS A 17 3.67 -11.15 0.24
C HIS A 17 4.54 -10.96 1.49
N ASN A 18 5.39 -11.92 1.85
CA ASN A 18 6.29 -11.80 2.99
C ASN A 18 7.31 -10.66 2.84
N GLU A 19 7.84 -10.45 1.64
CA GLU A 19 8.75 -9.32 1.37
C GLU A 19 8.01 -7.98 1.46
N TYR A 20 6.78 -7.91 0.95
CA TYR A 20 5.90 -6.75 1.09
C TYR A 20 5.63 -6.42 2.58
N GLU A 21 5.17 -7.40 3.37
CA GLU A 21 4.87 -7.21 4.79
C GLU A 21 6.10 -6.75 5.57
N ARG A 22 7.27 -7.35 5.26
CA ARG A 22 8.54 -6.95 5.86
C ARG A 22 8.89 -5.49 5.51
N ALA A 23 8.67 -5.09 4.27
CA ALA A 23 8.96 -3.73 3.83
C ALA A 23 8.05 -2.70 4.49
N VAL A 24 6.74 -2.96 4.53
CA VAL A 24 5.75 -2.13 5.24
C VAL A 24 6.13 -1.97 6.71
N LYS A 25 6.50 -3.08 7.37
CA LYS A 25 6.95 -3.04 8.76
C LYS A 25 8.21 -2.19 8.95
N LYS A 26 9.21 -2.32 8.08
CA LYS A 26 10.44 -1.51 8.13
C LYS A 26 10.14 -0.01 7.96
N ILE A 27 9.29 0.36 7.01
CA ILE A 27 8.90 1.77 6.82
C ILE A 27 8.20 2.29 8.09
N ARG A 28 7.27 1.52 8.65
CA ARG A 28 6.54 1.92 9.87
C ARG A 28 7.48 2.09 11.07
N GLU A 29 8.43 1.18 11.25
CA GLU A 29 9.46 1.29 12.30
C GLU A 29 10.38 2.50 12.10
N ALA A 30 10.72 2.83 10.85
CA ALA A 30 11.50 4.02 10.55
C ALA A 30 10.73 5.32 10.84
N LEU A 31 9.43 5.37 10.50
CA LEU A 31 8.56 6.50 10.83
C LEU A 31 8.38 6.67 12.34
N SER A 32 8.21 5.58 13.10
CA SER A 32 8.07 5.65 14.56
C SER A 32 9.34 6.11 15.27
N GLN A 33 10.50 6.00 14.61
CA GLN A 33 11.77 6.58 15.05
C GLN A 33 11.92 8.07 14.69
N GLY A 34 10.90 8.70 14.10
CA GLY A 34 10.91 10.10 13.69
C GLY A 34 11.68 10.36 12.39
N ARG A 35 11.91 9.33 11.57
CA ARG A 35 12.48 9.54 10.22
C ARG A 35 11.39 10.05 9.29
N THR A 36 11.77 10.89 8.33
CA THR A 36 10.90 11.35 7.23
C THR A 36 10.45 10.17 6.37
N TYR A 37 9.35 10.32 5.64
CA TYR A 37 8.86 9.30 4.72
C TYR A 37 9.90 8.80 3.70
N ASP A 38 10.63 9.72 3.05
CA ASP A 38 11.63 9.34 2.05
C ASP A 38 12.78 8.53 2.66
N HIS A 39 13.33 8.98 3.80
CA HIS A 39 14.32 8.21 4.55
C HIS A 39 13.80 6.86 5.06
N ALA A 40 12.54 6.76 5.45
CA ALA A 40 11.93 5.50 5.84
C ALA A 40 11.89 4.52 4.67
N CYS A 41 11.58 5.01 3.47
CA CYS A 41 11.60 4.19 2.26
C CYS A 41 13.01 3.80 1.80
N ASP A 42 14.03 4.62 2.08
CA ASP A 42 15.42 4.29 1.76
C ASP A 42 15.99 3.13 2.56
N THR A 43 15.32 2.73 3.65
CA THR A 43 15.63 1.48 4.36
C THR A 43 15.36 0.21 3.54
N LEU A 44 14.66 0.32 2.41
CA LEU A 44 14.36 -0.77 1.47
C LEU A 44 15.46 -0.95 0.40
N ALA A 45 16.73 -0.73 0.74
CA ALA A 45 17.84 -0.79 -0.22
C ALA A 45 17.99 -2.14 -0.96
N ASP A 46 17.52 -3.23 -0.34
CA ASP A 46 17.62 -4.60 -0.88
C ASP A 46 16.44 -4.98 -1.79
N VAL A 47 15.46 -4.08 -1.98
CA VAL A 47 14.25 -4.31 -2.79
C VAL A 47 14.44 -3.69 -4.17
N SER A 48 13.99 -4.38 -5.22
CA SER A 48 14.06 -3.84 -6.59
C SER A 48 13.30 -2.52 -6.71
N GLN A 49 13.75 -1.63 -7.59
CA GLN A 49 13.16 -0.30 -7.72
C GLN A 49 11.67 -0.34 -8.07
N GLU A 50 11.25 -1.26 -8.93
CA GLU A 50 9.84 -1.44 -9.31
C GLU A 50 8.97 -1.81 -8.11
N ILE A 51 9.43 -2.76 -7.29
CA ILE A 51 8.73 -3.21 -6.09
C ILE A 51 8.76 -2.10 -5.04
N LYS A 52 9.86 -1.36 -4.91
CA LYS A 52 10.00 -0.22 -3.99
C LYS A 52 8.99 0.88 -4.31
N THR A 53 8.81 1.23 -5.59
CA THR A 53 7.80 2.21 -6.01
C THR A 53 6.39 1.74 -5.65
N PHE A 54 6.07 0.47 -5.95
CA PHE A 54 4.78 -0.11 -5.59
C PHE A 54 4.52 -0.05 -4.08
N ILE A 55 5.50 -0.47 -3.26
CA ILE A 55 5.38 -0.43 -1.80
C ILE A 55 5.25 0.99 -1.28
N LYS A 56 6.00 1.96 -1.84
CA LYS A 56 5.87 3.38 -1.49
C LYS A 56 4.43 3.85 -1.70
N ASP A 57 3.92 3.71 -2.91
CA ASP A 57 2.60 4.24 -3.25
C ASP A 57 1.50 3.57 -2.41
N ASP A 58 1.62 2.26 -2.18
CA ASP A 58 0.66 1.51 -1.39
C ASP A 58 0.74 1.81 0.11
N PHE A 59 1.96 1.95 0.66
CA PHE A 59 2.16 2.32 2.06
C PHE A 59 1.60 3.71 2.37
N LEU A 60 1.75 4.68 1.46
CA LEU A 60 1.16 6.00 1.64
C LEU A 60 -0.37 5.93 1.74
N LYS A 61 -1.02 5.07 0.93
CA LYS A 61 -2.46 4.82 1.03
C LYS A 61 -2.83 4.16 2.36
N ILE A 62 -2.04 3.21 2.85
CA ILE A 62 -2.25 2.56 4.15
C ILE A 62 -2.22 3.57 5.29
N ILE A 63 -1.20 4.43 5.35
CA ILE A 63 -1.11 5.47 6.38
C ILE A 63 -2.28 6.44 6.29
N ILE A 64 -2.67 6.87 5.09
CA ILE A 64 -3.86 7.72 4.92
C ILE A 64 -5.12 6.99 5.40
N ALA A 65 -5.28 5.70 5.06
CA ALA A 65 -6.41 4.90 5.54
C ALA A 65 -6.46 4.83 7.08
N GLU A 66 -5.33 4.57 7.72
CA GLU A 66 -5.24 4.44 9.17
C GLU A 66 -5.40 5.79 9.89
N GLU A 67 -4.69 6.81 9.46
CA GLU A 67 -4.61 8.10 10.16
C GLU A 67 -5.79 9.01 9.81
N HIS A 68 -6.15 9.15 8.54
CA HIS A 68 -7.25 10.02 8.13
C HIS A 68 -8.60 9.38 8.41
N PHE A 69 -8.82 8.17 7.89
CA PHE A 69 -10.13 7.50 8.02
C PHE A 69 -10.29 6.72 9.33
N GLY A 70 -9.19 6.19 9.89
CA GLY A 70 -9.22 5.46 11.15
C GLY A 70 -9.13 6.36 12.39
N ALA A 71 -8.19 7.30 12.42
CA ALA A 71 -7.94 8.17 13.58
C ALA A 71 -8.56 9.58 13.46
N GLY A 72 -9.01 9.98 12.27
CA GLY A 72 -9.65 11.29 12.04
C GLY A 72 -8.65 12.45 11.91
N LEU A 73 -7.39 12.19 11.57
CA LEU A 73 -6.39 13.24 11.34
C LEU A 73 -6.64 13.96 10.01
N GLU A 74 -6.35 15.26 9.97
CA GLU A 74 -6.44 16.04 8.75
C GLU A 74 -5.28 15.72 7.78
N ILE A 75 -5.52 15.85 6.48
CA ILE A 75 -4.51 15.57 5.45
C ILE A 75 -3.29 16.49 5.58
N SER A 76 -3.49 17.73 6.05
CA SER A 76 -2.41 18.66 6.37
C SER A 76 -1.50 18.13 7.48
N ASP A 77 -2.07 17.50 8.51
CA ASP A 77 -1.31 16.97 9.66
C ASP A 77 -0.52 15.73 9.24
N ILE A 78 -1.12 14.88 8.40
CA ILE A 78 -0.45 13.71 7.82
C ILE A 78 0.69 14.15 6.90
N ALA A 79 0.47 15.15 6.05
CA ALA A 79 1.53 15.70 5.19
C ALA A 79 2.70 16.27 5.99
N LEU A 80 2.41 16.97 7.10
CA LEU A 80 3.43 17.46 8.02
C LEU A 80 4.18 16.32 8.69
N PHE A 81 3.48 15.30 9.18
CA PHE A 81 4.07 14.13 9.85
C PHE A 81 4.99 13.33 8.91
N LEU A 82 4.60 13.18 7.65
CA LEU A 82 5.38 12.45 6.65
C LEU A 82 6.48 13.30 6.01
N GLU A 83 6.51 14.61 6.26
CA GLU A 83 7.33 15.61 5.56
C GLU A 83 7.16 15.55 4.03
N LEU A 84 5.91 15.38 3.59
CA LEU A 84 5.55 15.32 2.17
C LEU A 84 4.76 16.57 1.74
N PRO A 85 4.84 16.97 0.47
CA PRO A 85 3.95 18.00 -0.07
C PRO A 85 2.48 17.59 0.08
N TYR A 86 1.64 18.54 0.51
CA TYR A 86 0.20 18.33 0.66
C TYR A 86 -0.44 17.70 -0.59
N GLU A 87 -0.06 18.20 -1.78
CA GLU A 87 -0.57 17.70 -3.06
C GLU A 87 -0.29 16.20 -3.28
N GLN A 88 0.84 15.70 -2.79
CA GLN A 88 1.20 14.29 -2.92
C GLN A 88 0.31 13.41 -2.03
N VAL A 89 0.09 13.84 -0.79
CA VAL A 89 -0.77 13.11 0.17
C VAL A 89 -2.23 13.16 -0.28
N GLU A 90 -2.69 14.31 -0.77
CA GLU A 90 -4.04 14.48 -1.31
C GLU A 90 -4.26 13.63 -2.57
N THR A 91 -3.27 13.56 -3.46
CA THR A 91 -3.33 12.68 -4.64
C THR A 91 -3.44 11.21 -4.24
N ALA A 92 -2.67 10.78 -3.24
CA ALA A 92 -2.74 9.41 -2.72
C ALA A 92 -4.11 9.10 -2.08
N ARG A 93 -4.69 10.06 -1.36
CA ARG A 93 -6.07 9.97 -0.81
C ARG A 93 -7.10 9.78 -1.92
N LEU A 94 -7.03 10.58 -2.98
CA LEU A 94 -7.93 10.47 -4.12
C LEU A 94 -7.76 9.14 -4.85
N ALA A 95 -6.52 8.65 -5.00
CA ALA A 95 -6.24 7.35 -5.57
C ALA A 95 -6.87 6.21 -4.74
N LEU A 96 -6.72 6.24 -3.41
CA LEU A 96 -7.36 5.29 -2.51
C LEU A 96 -8.88 5.27 -2.66
N LEU A 97 -9.53 6.44 -2.71
CA LEU A 97 -10.98 6.53 -2.91
C LEU A 97 -11.41 5.94 -4.25
N ASN A 98 -10.64 6.20 -5.32
CA ASN A 98 -10.93 5.61 -6.63
C ASN A 98 -10.77 4.08 -6.59
N ASP A 99 -9.73 3.56 -5.94
CA ASP A 99 -9.51 2.11 -5.79
C ASP A 99 -10.71 1.45 -5.11
N MET A 100 -11.20 2.01 -4.00
CA MET A 100 -12.40 1.52 -3.30
C MET A 100 -13.66 1.54 -4.19
N VAL A 101 -13.83 2.58 -5.00
CA VAL A 101 -14.95 2.68 -5.95
C VAL A 101 -14.86 1.59 -7.02
N GLN A 102 -13.67 1.34 -7.56
CA GLN A 102 -13.45 0.29 -8.57
C GLN A 102 -13.66 -1.11 -7.97
N GLU A 103 -13.16 -1.36 -6.76
CA GLU A 103 -13.38 -2.62 -6.05
C GLU A 103 -14.87 -2.89 -5.82
N THR A 104 -15.61 -1.87 -5.39
CA THR A 104 -17.06 -1.98 -5.17
C THR A 104 -17.82 -2.31 -6.46
N LYS A 105 -17.47 -1.64 -7.57
CA LYS A 105 -18.06 -1.93 -8.89
C LYS A 105 -17.77 -3.35 -9.35
N CYS A 106 -16.51 -3.77 -9.29
CA CYS A 106 -16.09 -5.14 -9.62
C CYS A 106 -16.83 -6.18 -8.78
N HIS A 107 -17.04 -5.92 -7.49
CA HIS A 107 -17.79 -6.80 -6.62
C HIS A 107 -19.25 -6.91 -7.06
N GLN A 108 -19.93 -5.78 -7.32
CA GLN A 108 -21.32 -5.75 -7.80
C GLN A 108 -21.51 -6.52 -9.10
N GLU A 109 -20.62 -6.35 -10.09
CA GLU A 109 -20.67 -7.07 -11.36
C GLU A 109 -20.50 -8.59 -11.19
N ARG A 110 -19.62 -9.02 -10.28
CA ARG A 110 -19.45 -10.44 -9.96
C ARG A 110 -20.69 -11.03 -9.30
N GLN A 111 -21.39 -10.27 -8.46
CA GLN A 111 -22.64 -10.71 -7.84
C GLN A 111 -23.78 -10.79 -8.88
N LEU A 112 -23.87 -9.83 -9.80
CA LEU A 112 -24.84 -9.85 -10.90
C LEU A 112 -24.64 -11.05 -11.84
N LYS A 113 -23.39 -11.41 -12.14
CA LYS A 113 -23.06 -12.59 -12.98
C LYS A 113 -23.32 -13.94 -12.31
N LYS A 114 -23.40 -14.00 -10.98
CA LYS A 114 -23.72 -15.25 -10.25
C LYS A 114 -25.22 -15.50 -10.13
N ASN A 115 -26.03 -14.46 -10.31
CA ASN A 115 -27.48 -14.50 -10.15
C ASN A 115 -28.25 -14.66 -11.48
N ASN A 116 -27.52 -14.74 -12.61
CA ASN A 116 -28.02 -15.07 -13.95
C ASN A 116 -27.38 -16.38 -14.42
#